data_AF-A0A8T3W4Y7-F1
#
_entry.id   AF-A0A8T3W4Y7-F1
#
_cell.length_a   1.000
_cell.length_b   1.000
_cell.length_c   1.000
_cell.angle_alpha   90.00
_cell.angle_beta   90.00
_cell.angle_gamma   90.00
#
_symmetry.space_group_name_H-M   'P 1'
#
loop_
_entity.id
_entity.type
_entity.pdbx_description
1 polymer ?
#
loop_
_entity_poly.entity_id
_entity_poly.type
_entity_poly.pdbx_seq_one_letter_code
_entity_poly.pdbx_strand_id
1 'polypeptide(L)'
;MEVIPKYNRIKRMLIFSGVLLLAVLSTGCVEENNLDQNITNQSENEPVELNNSKAGDSKMRISIESNGETVVFELNDGQAAKELYEQLPLTIEVKNYSSNEKIFYPPNKLNTSNTPLANAKTGTLAYYAPWGDVVMFYGNFGTAGGLYELGNVVYGGEHIKNMSGTITIKKIVN
;
A
#
# COMPACT_ATOMS: atom_id res chain seq x y z
N MET A 1 -10.07 -14.21 38.09
CA MET A 1 -10.59 -12.83 38.00
C MET A 1 -9.57 -12.06 37.17
N GLU A 2 -9.75 -12.06 35.86
CA GLU A 2 -8.81 -11.40 34.94
C GLU A 2 -9.38 -10.06 34.53
N VAL A 3 -8.66 -9.00 34.87
CA VAL A 3 -9.02 -7.62 34.58
C VAL A 3 -8.57 -7.31 33.16
N ILE A 4 -9.50 -7.33 32.20
CA ILE A 4 -9.24 -6.87 30.83
C ILE A 4 -9.23 -5.33 30.84
N PRO A 5 -8.14 -4.66 30.40
CA PRO A 5 -8.13 -3.20 30.32
C PRO A 5 -9.01 -2.72 29.17
N LYS A 6 -10.05 -1.96 29.50
CA LYS A 6 -10.87 -1.23 28.53
C LYS A 6 -10.04 -0.09 27.92
N TYR A 7 -9.54 -0.31 26.71
CA TYR A 7 -8.89 0.75 25.93
C TYR A 7 -9.94 1.70 25.37
N ASN A 8 -10.12 2.85 26.02
CA ASN A 8 -11.02 3.94 25.60
C ASN A 8 -10.41 4.71 24.40
N ARG A 9 -10.95 4.50 23.20
CA ARG A 9 -10.58 5.26 21.98
C ARG A 9 -11.52 6.46 21.82
N ILE A 10 -11.11 7.62 22.33
CA ILE A 10 -11.83 8.88 22.16
C ILE A 10 -11.68 9.33 20.69
N LYS A 11 -12.81 9.40 19.99
CA LYS A 11 -12.94 9.83 18.60
C LYS A 11 -12.48 11.29 18.45
N ARG A 12 -11.30 11.54 17.89
CA ARG A 12 -10.95 12.84 17.33
C ARG A 12 -11.34 12.84 15.86
N MET A 13 -12.58 13.24 15.62
CA MET A 13 -13.10 13.57 14.29
C MET A 13 -12.49 14.92 13.90
N LEU A 14 -11.36 14.90 13.17
CA LEU A 14 -10.82 16.09 12.53
C LEU A 14 -11.01 15.94 11.03
N ILE A 15 -12.08 16.56 10.54
CA ILE A 15 -12.36 16.76 9.13
C ILE A 15 -11.49 17.95 8.68
N PHE A 16 -10.37 17.68 8.02
CA PHE A 16 -9.62 18.71 7.29
C PHE A 16 -10.11 18.73 5.84
N SER A 17 -11.20 19.46 5.59
CA SER A 17 -11.54 19.84 4.22
C SER A 17 -10.54 20.92 3.78
N GLY A 18 -9.65 20.54 2.87
CA GLY A 18 -8.48 21.32 2.48
C GLY A 18 -8.81 22.68 1.88
N VAL A 19 -8.00 23.66 2.26
CA VAL A 19 -7.93 25.00 1.65
C VAL A 19 -7.45 24.85 0.21
N LEU A 20 -8.30 25.26 -0.73
CA LEU A 20 -8.01 25.35 -2.15
C LEU A 20 -7.04 26.52 -2.40
N LEU A 21 -5.74 26.26 -2.50
CA LEU A 21 -4.75 27.24 -2.95
C LEU A 21 -4.84 27.36 -4.49
N LEU A 22 -5.40 28.47 -4.97
CA LEU A 22 -5.33 28.89 -6.36
C LEU A 22 -3.93 29.45 -6.66
N ALA A 23 -3.12 28.71 -7.40
CA ALA A 23 -1.90 29.23 -8.00
C ALA A 23 -2.27 29.96 -9.30
N VAL A 24 -1.92 31.25 -9.39
CA VAL A 24 -2.08 32.06 -10.61
C VAL A 24 -0.76 32.05 -11.37
N LEU A 25 -0.83 31.69 -12.65
CA LEU A 25 0.28 31.63 -13.60
C LEU A 25 0.63 33.05 -14.08
N SER A 26 1.92 33.34 -14.26
CA SER A 26 2.37 34.31 -15.25
C SER A 26 3.52 33.74 -16.07
N THR A 27 3.22 33.58 -17.35
CA THR A 27 4.12 33.36 -18.48
C THR A 27 5.08 34.53 -18.64
N GLY A 28 6.37 34.24 -18.86
CA GLY A 28 7.33 35.15 -19.48
C GLY A 28 7.98 34.43 -20.66
N CYS A 29 7.87 35.02 -21.85
CA CYS A 29 8.44 34.50 -23.09
C CYS A 29 9.86 35.04 -23.35
N VAL A 30 10.73 34.16 -23.85
CA VAL A 30 11.59 34.25 -25.06
C VAL A 30 12.51 35.47 -25.26
N GLU A 31 13.82 35.25 -25.48
CA GLU A 31 14.55 35.57 -26.73
C GLU A 31 15.94 34.87 -26.80
N GLU A 32 16.46 34.81 -28.02
CA GLU A 32 17.34 33.82 -28.66
C GLU A 32 18.83 34.28 -28.73
N ASN A 33 19.78 33.33 -28.83
CA ASN A 33 20.82 33.27 -29.90
C ASN A 33 22.06 32.41 -29.57
N ASN A 34 22.27 31.40 -30.43
CA ASN A 34 23.50 30.99 -31.12
C ASN A 34 24.79 30.64 -30.34
N LEU A 35 25.25 29.38 -30.43
CA LEU A 35 26.40 28.97 -31.28
C LEU A 35 26.78 27.48 -31.03
N ASP A 36 27.16 26.84 -32.14
CA ASP A 36 27.44 25.42 -32.37
C ASP A 36 28.68 24.81 -31.68
N GLN A 37 28.78 23.48 -31.86
CA GLN A 37 29.94 22.57 -31.86
C GLN A 37 30.10 21.73 -30.57
N ASN A 38 30.42 20.44 -30.58
CA ASN A 38 31.05 19.59 -31.59
C ASN A 38 30.78 18.10 -31.27
N ILE A 39 30.68 17.27 -32.31
CA ILE A 39 30.75 15.80 -32.23
C ILE A 39 32.20 15.41 -31.91
N THR A 40 32.43 14.49 -30.96
CA THR A 40 33.60 13.60 -31.00
C THR A 40 33.28 12.28 -30.30
N ASN A 41 33.23 11.21 -31.10
CA ASN A 41 33.29 9.81 -30.66
C ASN A 41 34.65 9.54 -30.02
N GLN A 42 34.72 8.91 -28.85
CA GLN A 42 35.79 7.97 -28.53
C GLN A 42 35.27 6.80 -27.67
N SER A 43 35.57 5.61 -28.18
CA SER A 43 35.43 4.29 -27.58
C SER A 43 36.66 4.02 -26.75
N GLU A 44 36.49 3.56 -25.51
CA GLU A 44 37.47 2.73 -24.82
C GLU A 44 36.73 1.65 -24.00
N ASN A 45 37.33 0.48 -23.99
CA ASN A 45 36.79 -0.81 -23.60
C ASN A 45 37.31 -1.16 -22.20
N GLU A 46 36.50 -1.85 -21.38
CA GLU A 46 36.85 -2.76 -20.25
C GLU A 46 35.75 -2.70 -19.15
N PRO A 47 35.50 -3.76 -18.38
CA PRO A 47 35.02 -5.09 -18.75
C PRO A 47 33.53 -5.28 -18.35
N VAL A 48 32.94 -6.33 -18.92
CA VAL A 48 31.56 -6.79 -18.66
C VAL A 48 31.39 -7.17 -17.19
N GLU A 49 30.65 -6.35 -16.42
CA GLU A 49 30.07 -6.80 -15.16
C GLU A 49 28.80 -7.60 -15.48
N LEU A 50 28.92 -8.93 -15.46
CA LEU A 50 27.77 -9.82 -15.33
C LEU A 50 27.17 -9.61 -13.94
N ASN A 51 26.22 -8.68 -13.80
CA ASN A 51 25.29 -8.71 -12.68
C ASN A 51 24.08 -9.56 -13.03
N ASN A 52 24.23 -10.84 -12.70
CA ASN A 52 23.20 -11.83 -12.69
C ASN A 52 22.07 -11.40 -11.73
N SER A 53 21.03 -10.75 -12.24
CA SER A 53 19.79 -10.49 -11.47
C SER A 53 18.56 -10.75 -12.32
N LYS A 54 18.40 -12.01 -12.70
CA LYS A 54 17.06 -12.59 -12.85
C LYS A 54 16.94 -13.82 -11.96
N ALA A 55 17.13 -13.60 -10.66
CA ALA A 55 16.40 -14.40 -9.69
C ALA A 55 14.91 -14.15 -9.98
N GLY A 56 14.15 -15.21 -10.24
CA GLY A 56 12.74 -15.10 -10.59
C GLY A 56 12.02 -14.24 -9.55
N ASP A 57 11.45 -13.14 -10.02
CA ASP A 57 10.66 -12.19 -9.23
C ASP A 57 9.36 -12.90 -8.79
N SER A 58 9.46 -13.76 -7.77
CA SER A 58 8.31 -14.40 -7.16
C SER A 58 7.60 -13.35 -6.32
N LYS A 59 6.66 -12.64 -6.93
CA LYS A 59 5.85 -11.65 -6.22
C LYS A 59 5.14 -12.28 -5.04
N MET A 60 5.25 -11.65 -3.87
CA MET A 60 4.57 -12.09 -2.65
C MET A 60 3.06 -11.98 -2.82
N ARG A 61 2.34 -13.07 -2.52
CA ARG A 61 0.88 -13.10 -2.56
C ARG A 61 0.31 -13.62 -1.26
N ILE A 62 -0.83 -13.07 -0.86
CA ILE A 62 -1.56 -13.49 0.32
C ILE A 62 -3.00 -13.84 -0.07
N SER A 63 -3.53 -14.93 0.50
CA SER A 63 -4.96 -15.24 0.45
C SER A 63 -5.63 -14.79 1.75
N ILE A 64 -6.84 -14.26 1.62
CA ILE A 64 -7.72 -13.90 2.73
C ILE A 64 -9.04 -14.64 2.52
N GLU A 65 -9.38 -15.51 3.47
CA GLU A 65 -10.58 -16.34 3.46
C GLU A 65 -11.58 -15.84 4.51
N SER A 66 -12.85 -15.68 4.11
CA SER A 66 -13.97 -15.32 4.98
C SER A 66 -15.25 -15.92 4.44
N ASN A 67 -16.04 -16.61 5.27
CA ASN A 67 -17.36 -17.13 4.90
C ASN A 67 -17.37 -18.00 3.61
N GLY A 68 -16.28 -18.73 3.34
CA GLY A 68 -16.13 -19.53 2.12
C GLY A 68 -15.73 -18.74 0.87
N GLU A 69 -15.64 -17.42 0.95
CA GLU A 69 -15.11 -16.56 -0.12
C GLU A 69 -13.61 -16.34 0.08
N THR A 70 -12.88 -16.19 -1.03
CA THR A 70 -11.42 -15.97 -1.04
C THR A 70 -11.08 -14.72 -1.82
N VAL A 71 -10.18 -13.91 -1.27
CA VAL A 71 -9.57 -12.76 -1.93
C VAL A 71 -8.06 -12.92 -1.94
N VAL A 72 -7.43 -12.62 -3.07
CA VAL A 72 -5.97 -12.67 -3.19
C VAL A 72 -5.43 -11.29 -3.48
N PHE A 73 -4.43 -10.90 -2.70
CA PHE A 73 -3.65 -9.69 -2.93
C PHE A 73 -2.24 -10.05 -3.37
N GLU A 74 -1.76 -9.34 -4.38
CA GLU A 74 -0.34 -9.27 -4.72
C GLU A 74 0.28 -8.09 -3.98
N LEU A 75 1.31 -8.38 -3.19
CA LEU A 75 2.02 -7.41 -2.37
C LEU A 75 3.15 -6.76 -3.15
N ASN A 76 3.45 -5.50 -2.80
CA ASN A 76 4.63 -4.80 -3.30
C ASN A 76 5.90 -5.14 -2.49
N ASP A 77 7.03 -4.60 -2.92
CA ASP A 77 8.35 -4.86 -2.31
C ASP A 77 8.68 -3.93 -1.12
N GLY A 78 7.72 -3.11 -0.68
CA GLY A 78 7.89 -2.18 0.44
C GLY A 78 8.06 -2.89 1.77
N GLN A 79 8.73 -2.24 2.72
CA GLN A 79 9.02 -2.84 4.03
C GLN A 79 7.74 -3.24 4.78
N ALA A 80 6.69 -2.41 4.73
CA ALA A 80 5.44 -2.72 5.43
C ALA A 80 4.76 -3.97 4.85
N ALA A 81 4.83 -4.17 3.53
CA ALA A 81 4.26 -5.34 2.87
C ALA A 81 5.01 -6.63 3.26
N LYS A 82 6.35 -6.57 3.30
CA LYS A 82 7.21 -7.67 3.78
C LYS A 82 6.92 -8.03 5.24
N GLU A 83 6.83 -7.04 6.12
CA GLU A 83 6.54 -7.27 7.54
C GLU A 83 5.12 -7.80 7.79
N LEU A 84 4.13 -7.39 6.98
CA LEU A 84 2.81 -8.02 7.02
C LEU A 84 2.91 -9.49 6.62
N TYR A 85 3.62 -9.79 5.52
CA TYR A 85 3.81 -11.14 5.01
C TYR A 85 4.50 -12.04 6.04
N GLU A 86 5.51 -11.53 6.76
CA GLU A 86 6.23 -12.26 7.81
C GLU A 86 5.36 -12.66 9.00
N GLN A 87 4.32 -11.88 9.31
CA GLN A 87 3.39 -12.18 10.40
C GLN A 87 2.38 -13.29 10.06
N LEU A 88 2.33 -13.77 8.80
CA LEU A 88 1.38 -14.79 8.37
C LEU A 88 1.84 -16.21 8.73
N PRO A 89 0.90 -17.13 9.08
CA PRO A 89 -0.55 -16.99 8.97
C PRO A 89 -1.21 -16.23 10.13
N LEU A 90 -2.35 -15.60 9.85
CA LEU A 90 -3.19 -14.91 10.85
C LEU A 90 -4.62 -15.44 10.83
N THR A 91 -5.23 -15.51 12.00
CA THR A 91 -6.67 -15.70 12.18
C THR A 91 -7.17 -14.53 13.04
N ILE A 92 -7.90 -13.59 12.45
CA ILE A 92 -8.18 -12.29 13.09
C ILE A 92 -9.56 -11.74 12.72
N GLU A 93 -10.15 -10.93 13.59
CA GLU A 93 -11.40 -10.22 13.32
C GLU A 93 -11.23 -9.11 12.27
N VAL A 94 -12.13 -9.09 11.28
CA VAL A 94 -12.28 -8.00 10.31
C VAL A 94 -13.45 -7.11 10.68
N LYS A 95 -13.31 -5.80 10.50
CA LYS A 95 -14.35 -4.81 10.84
C LYS A 95 -14.67 -3.93 9.66
N ASN A 96 -15.94 -3.52 9.57
CA ASN A 96 -16.33 -2.41 8.70
C ASN A 96 -15.72 -1.12 9.22
N TYR A 97 -15.22 -0.31 8.30
CA TYR A 97 -14.92 1.09 8.56
C TYR A 97 -15.49 1.92 7.40
N SER A 98 -16.08 3.07 7.73
CA SER A 98 -16.77 3.90 6.73
C SER A 98 -17.77 3.09 5.88
N SER A 99 -18.00 3.50 4.63
CA SER A 99 -18.86 2.81 3.66
C SER A 99 -18.10 1.93 2.67
N ASN A 100 -16.76 1.97 2.66
CA ASN A 100 -15.90 1.47 1.58
C ASN A 100 -14.66 0.68 2.07
N GLU A 101 -14.55 0.38 3.36
CA GLU A 101 -13.34 -0.23 3.94
C GLU A 101 -13.64 -1.44 4.84
N LYS A 102 -12.77 -2.44 4.73
CA LYS A 102 -12.60 -3.48 5.75
C LYS A 102 -11.25 -3.30 6.41
N ILE A 103 -11.20 -3.34 7.74
CA ILE A 103 -9.96 -3.17 8.50
C ILE A 103 -9.67 -4.34 9.42
N PHE A 104 -8.39 -4.61 9.63
CA PHE A 104 -7.89 -5.49 10.68
C PHE A 104 -6.57 -4.95 11.25
N TYR A 105 -6.18 -5.42 12.44
CA TYR A 105 -4.97 -4.95 13.13
C TYR A 105 -3.91 -6.06 13.14
N PRO A 106 -2.81 -5.96 12.36
CA PRO A 106 -1.73 -6.95 12.48
C PRO A 106 -1.19 -7.01 13.92
N PRO A 107 -0.72 -8.19 14.39
CA PRO A 107 -0.17 -8.34 15.74
C PRO A 107 0.91 -7.32 16.11
N ASN A 108 1.77 -7.00 15.15
CA ASN A 108 2.81 -5.97 15.27
C ASN A 108 2.59 -4.85 14.26
N LYS A 109 2.86 -3.62 14.68
CA LYS A 109 2.89 -2.45 13.77
C LYS A 109 3.95 -2.66 12.69
N LEU A 110 3.62 -2.21 11.49
CA LEU A 110 4.47 -2.30 10.32
C LEU A 110 5.37 -1.07 10.21
N ASN A 111 6.64 -1.30 9.85
CA ASN A 111 7.60 -0.26 9.49
C ASN A 111 7.31 0.25 8.08
N THR A 112 7.08 1.56 7.96
CA THR A 112 6.70 2.20 6.70
C THR A 112 7.89 2.73 5.90
N SER A 113 9.12 2.47 6.35
CA SER A 113 10.33 2.81 5.60
C SER A 113 10.29 2.20 4.20
N ASN A 114 10.70 2.94 3.18
CA ASN A 114 10.70 2.48 1.78
C ASN A 114 9.36 1.87 1.32
N THR A 115 8.25 2.35 1.86
CA THR A 115 6.90 1.93 1.47
C THR A 115 6.21 3.09 0.76
N PRO A 116 5.62 2.89 -0.44
CA PRO A 116 4.94 3.95 -1.16
C PRO A 116 3.69 4.43 -0.42
N LEU A 117 3.37 5.73 -0.54
CA LEU A 117 2.07 6.25 -0.12
C LEU A 117 0.97 5.72 -1.04
N ALA A 118 -0.20 5.42 -0.48
CA ALA A 118 -1.34 4.95 -1.26
C ALA A 118 -2.12 6.10 -1.88
N ASN A 119 -2.53 5.91 -3.14
CA ASN A 119 -3.68 6.56 -3.73
C ASN A 119 -4.79 5.50 -3.89
N ALA A 120 -5.46 5.21 -2.77
CA ALA A 120 -6.30 4.05 -2.61
C ALA A 120 -7.59 4.12 -3.45
N LYS A 121 -7.85 3.03 -4.15
CA LYS A 121 -9.04 2.79 -4.97
C LYS A 121 -9.63 1.42 -4.60
N THR A 122 -10.76 1.07 -5.22
CA THR A 122 -11.30 -0.28 -5.10
C THR A 122 -10.22 -1.32 -5.40
N GLY A 123 -10.00 -2.25 -4.47
CA GLY A 123 -9.01 -3.32 -4.57
C GLY A 123 -7.63 -3.00 -3.99
N THR A 124 -7.40 -1.79 -3.49
CA THR A 124 -6.13 -1.46 -2.80
C THR A 124 -6.07 -2.11 -1.42
N LEU A 125 -4.91 -2.68 -1.09
CA LEU A 125 -4.51 -3.05 0.28
C LEU A 125 -3.54 -1.99 0.80
N ALA A 126 -3.84 -1.40 1.95
CA ALA A 126 -3.02 -0.35 2.53
C ALA A 126 -2.79 -0.55 4.03
N TYR A 127 -1.78 0.12 4.58
CA TYR A 127 -1.53 0.25 6.01
C TYR A 127 -1.70 1.71 6.43
N TYR A 128 -2.54 1.96 7.42
CA TYR A 128 -2.72 3.29 7.98
C TYR A 128 -1.91 3.44 9.27
N ALA A 129 -0.70 3.98 9.12
CA ALA A 129 0.30 4.06 10.19
C ALA A 129 -0.16 4.79 11.47
N PRO A 130 -0.99 5.85 11.42
CA PRO A 130 -1.47 6.52 12.62
C PRO A 130 -2.22 5.58 13.58
N TRP A 131 -2.92 4.58 13.05
CA TRP A 131 -3.72 3.64 13.86
C TRP A 131 -3.16 2.22 13.89
N GLY A 132 -2.29 1.87 12.95
CA GLY A 132 -1.69 0.56 12.86
C GLY A 132 -2.65 -0.51 12.34
N ASP A 133 -3.66 -0.14 11.54
CA ASP A 133 -4.54 -1.07 10.83
C ASP A 133 -4.13 -1.26 9.37
N VAL A 134 -4.45 -2.45 8.86
CA VAL A 134 -4.46 -2.76 7.43
C VAL A 134 -5.88 -2.56 6.92
N VAL A 135 -6.00 -1.91 5.77
CA VAL A 135 -7.24 -1.52 5.12
C VAL A 135 -7.36 -2.23 3.78
N MET A 136 -8.47 -2.93 3.57
CA MET A 136 -8.90 -3.47 2.28
C MET A 136 -10.02 -2.58 1.72
N PHE A 137 -9.71 -1.83 0.67
CA PHE A 137 -10.68 -0.92 0.04
C PHE A 137 -11.57 -1.67 -0.95
N TYR A 138 -12.89 -1.52 -0.82
CA TYR A 138 -13.87 -2.00 -1.80
C TYR A 138 -14.67 -0.86 -2.46
N GLY A 139 -14.18 0.38 -2.30
CA GLY A 139 -14.64 1.58 -2.99
C GLY A 139 -13.48 2.58 -3.12
N ASN A 140 -13.67 3.65 -3.90
CA ASN A 140 -12.66 4.71 -4.04
C ASN A 140 -12.47 5.49 -2.73
N PHE A 141 -11.24 5.93 -2.46
CA PHE A 141 -10.90 6.73 -1.30
C PHE A 141 -9.95 7.90 -1.65
N GLY A 142 -8.82 7.63 -2.29
CA GLY A 142 -7.78 8.61 -2.60
C GLY A 142 -6.59 8.52 -1.66
N THR A 143 -6.03 9.67 -1.27
CA THR A 143 -4.82 9.75 -0.44
C THR A 143 -5.14 10.20 0.99
N ALA A 144 -4.38 9.71 1.97
CA ALA A 144 -4.40 10.25 3.33
C ALA A 144 -2.99 10.26 3.95
N GLY A 145 -2.75 11.18 4.88
CA GLY A 145 -1.48 11.26 5.59
C GLY A 145 -1.20 9.98 6.39
N GLY A 146 -0.10 9.31 6.08
CA GLY A 146 0.28 8.04 6.73
C GLY A 146 -0.44 6.80 6.20
N LEU A 147 -1.11 6.88 5.04
CA LEU A 147 -1.65 5.73 4.32
C LEU A 147 -0.61 5.20 3.32
N TYR A 148 -0.15 3.97 3.53
CA TYR A 148 0.90 3.34 2.74
C TYR A 148 0.34 2.16 1.94
N GLU A 149 0.67 2.06 0.66
CA GLU A 149 0.21 0.95 -0.17
C GLU A 149 1.01 -0.31 0.16
N LEU A 150 0.30 -1.41 0.37
CA LEU A 150 0.89 -2.74 0.58
C LEU A 150 0.79 -3.61 -0.67
N GLY A 151 -0.23 -3.39 -1.50
CA GLY A 151 -0.50 -4.22 -2.66
C GLY A 151 -1.87 -3.97 -3.26
N ASN A 152 -2.21 -4.80 -4.24
CA ASN A 152 -3.49 -4.72 -4.95
C ASN A 152 -4.12 -6.10 -5.11
N VAL A 153 -5.44 -6.12 -5.14
CA VAL A 153 -6.20 -7.34 -5.36
C VAL A 153 -5.92 -7.88 -6.76
N VAL A 154 -5.77 -9.19 -6.86
CA VAL A 154 -5.60 -9.92 -8.13
C VAL A 154 -6.66 -10.99 -8.35
N TYR A 155 -7.45 -11.32 -7.33
CA TYR A 155 -8.58 -12.24 -7.41
C TYR A 155 -9.63 -11.96 -6.32
N GLY A 156 -10.91 -12.08 -6.67
CA GLY A 156 -12.03 -12.06 -5.71
C GLY A 156 -12.32 -10.71 -5.05
N GLY A 157 -11.86 -9.59 -5.61
CA GLY A 157 -12.01 -8.28 -4.96
C GLY A 157 -13.46 -7.86 -4.65
N GLU A 158 -14.42 -8.36 -5.40
CA GLU A 158 -15.86 -8.20 -5.17
C GLU A 158 -16.35 -8.77 -3.83
N HIS A 159 -15.60 -9.72 -3.25
CA HIS A 159 -15.90 -10.37 -1.97
C HIS A 159 -15.46 -9.57 -0.75
N ILE A 160 -14.55 -8.59 -0.93
CA ILE A 160 -14.05 -7.76 0.19
C ILE A 160 -15.22 -7.15 0.98
N LYS A 161 -16.23 -6.61 0.28
CA LYS A 161 -17.39 -5.97 0.93
C LYS A 161 -18.20 -6.92 1.84
N ASN A 162 -18.18 -8.22 1.58
CA ASN A 162 -18.96 -9.23 2.30
C ASN A 162 -18.20 -9.83 3.49
N MET A 163 -16.87 -9.63 3.59
CA MET A 163 -16.08 -10.17 4.68
C MET A 163 -16.60 -9.71 6.04
N SER A 164 -16.71 -10.63 6.98
CA SER A 164 -17.20 -10.35 8.33
C SER A 164 -16.71 -11.41 9.32
N GLY A 165 -16.70 -11.06 10.60
CA GLY A 165 -16.23 -11.94 11.67
C GLY A 165 -14.73 -12.23 11.54
N THR A 166 -14.37 -13.48 11.74
CA THR A 166 -12.98 -13.92 11.67
C THR A 166 -12.56 -14.23 10.22
N ILE A 167 -11.42 -13.66 9.81
CA ILE A 167 -10.75 -13.96 8.54
C ILE A 167 -9.49 -14.76 8.79
N THR A 168 -9.12 -15.61 7.82
CA THR A 168 -7.83 -16.32 7.82
C THR A 168 -6.97 -15.77 6.70
N ILE A 169 -5.73 -15.37 7.02
CA ILE A 169 -4.78 -14.78 6.09
C ILE A 169 -3.57 -15.69 5.99
N LYS A 170 -3.21 -16.12 4.77
CA LYS A 170 -2.10 -17.05 4.51
C LYS A 170 -1.21 -16.56 3.38
N LYS A 171 0.04 -17.00 3.40
CA LYS A 171 0.96 -16.87 2.28
C LYS A 171 0.49 -17.79 1.14
N ILE A 172 0.58 -17.32 -0.10
CA ILE A 172 0.58 -18.18 -1.28
C ILE A 172 2.04 -18.41 -1.65
N VAL A 173 2.46 -19.68 -1.59
CA VAL A 173 3.79 -20.12 -2.01
C VAL A 173 3.64 -20.66 -3.43
N ASN A 174 4.42 -20.12 -4.37
CA ASN A 174 4.47 -20.60 -5.75
C ASN A 174 5.33 -21.86 -5.86
#